data_AF-A0A1P8RWR3-F1
#
_entry.id   AF-A0A1P8RWR3-F1
#
_cell.length_a   1.000
_cell.length_b   1.000
_cell.length_c   1.000
_cell.angle_alpha   90.00
_cell.angle_beta   90.00
_cell.angle_gamma   90.00
#
_symmetry.space_group_name_H-M   'P 1'
#
loop_
_entity.id
_entity.type
_entity.pdbx_description
1 polymer ?
#
loop_
_entity_poly.entity_id
_entity_poly.type
_entity_poly.pdbx_seq_one_letter_code
_entity_poly.pdbx_strand_id
1 'polypeptide(L)'
;MKKLFFKLCIFLRKYNFFYRKSIKTMDYPSDIIPSPDKKELACDLSDCIIFRFYVSNPELDFLNKGDMYINQKYISDPSSNISDLSTNLYGVFTIEDGKIQIFGDKKSYYYEYCKVNDEIEIPVYNVDFQLVNNRSFWYMKISKINNEEAQYNNPNPQAKSFKAKCIIVHTPMRWNYWHFSLRWFIHQDDKEPFWLHELASNQQRKYVKKLSTESRSILAKNIETEIPMNFKILQEEDFKII
;
A
#
# COMPACT_ATOMS: atom_id res chain seq x y z
N MET A 1 14.23 -46.92 -34.66
CA MET A 1 13.71 -46.21 -33.47
C MET A 1 14.42 -44.88 -33.14
N LYS A 2 15.76 -44.78 -33.13
CA LYS A 2 16.48 -43.54 -32.73
C LYS A 2 16.23 -42.29 -33.59
N LYS A 3 15.96 -42.41 -34.90
CA LYS A 3 15.68 -41.27 -35.80
C LYS A 3 14.33 -40.59 -35.57
N LEU A 4 13.33 -41.32 -35.03
CA LEU A 4 12.00 -40.77 -34.76
C LEU A 4 12.00 -39.89 -33.50
N PHE A 5 12.77 -40.30 -32.49
CA PHE A 5 12.95 -39.56 -31.24
C PHE A 5 13.66 -38.21 -31.46
N PHE A 6 14.66 -38.18 -32.34
CA PHE A 6 15.40 -36.95 -32.65
C PHE A 6 14.54 -35.91 -33.40
N LYS A 7 13.64 -36.37 -34.29
CA LYS A 7 12.66 -35.49 -34.96
C LYS A 7 11.62 -34.93 -34.00
N LEU A 8 11.16 -35.72 -33.02
CA LEU A 8 10.20 -35.27 -31.99
C LEU A 8 10.82 -34.22 -31.05
N CYS A 9 12.08 -34.39 -30.63
CA CYS A 9 12.76 -33.41 -29.79
C CYS A 9 13.03 -32.07 -30.51
N ILE A 10 13.34 -32.10 -31.82
CA ILE A 10 13.49 -30.88 -32.63
C ILE A 10 12.14 -30.19 -32.84
N PHE A 11 11.06 -30.96 -33.03
CA PHE A 11 9.71 -30.43 -33.19
C PHE A 11 9.20 -29.77 -31.89
N LEU A 12 9.45 -30.39 -30.73
CA LEU A 12 9.13 -29.81 -29.41
C LEU A 12 9.98 -28.57 -29.07
N ARG A 13 11.26 -28.54 -29.48
CA ARG A 13 12.09 -27.32 -29.35
C ARG A 13 11.61 -26.18 -30.25
N LYS A 14 11.17 -26.47 -31.48
CA LYS A 14 10.55 -25.45 -32.35
C LYS A 14 9.17 -25.02 -31.82
N TYR A 15 8.36 -25.92 -31.28
CA TYR A 15 7.07 -25.57 -30.67
C TYR A 15 7.25 -24.65 -29.45
N ASN A 16 8.22 -24.91 -28.56
CA ASN A 16 8.56 -24.02 -27.45
C ASN A 16 9.17 -22.68 -27.92
N PHE A 17 9.88 -22.67 -29.05
CA PHE A 17 10.44 -21.43 -29.62
C PHE A 17 9.37 -20.57 -30.32
N PHE A 18 8.36 -21.17 -30.94
CA PHE A 18 7.25 -20.45 -31.57
C PHE A 18 6.13 -20.06 -30.60
N TYR A 19 5.95 -20.75 -29.47
CA TYR A 19 5.09 -20.27 -28.37
C TYR A 19 5.68 -19.10 -27.58
N ARG A 20 6.94 -18.73 -27.82
CA ARG A 20 7.53 -17.46 -27.36
C ARG A 20 7.16 -16.27 -28.26
N LYS A 21 6.38 -16.49 -29.33
CA LYS A 21 5.94 -15.42 -30.22
C LYS A 21 4.61 -14.85 -29.71
N SER A 22 4.71 -13.64 -29.18
CA SER A 22 3.67 -12.74 -28.66
C SER A 22 3.01 -13.13 -27.32
N ILE A 23 3.81 -13.34 -26.27
CA ILE A 23 3.37 -12.77 -24.99
C ILE A 23 3.36 -11.26 -25.24
N LYS A 24 2.19 -10.61 -25.15
CA LYS A 24 2.15 -9.14 -25.04
C LYS A 24 3.10 -8.79 -23.91
N THR A 25 4.27 -8.24 -24.22
CA THR A 25 5.22 -7.80 -23.20
C THR A 25 4.60 -6.54 -22.62
N MET A 26 3.91 -6.70 -21.50
CA MET A 26 3.59 -5.56 -20.67
C MET A 26 4.88 -5.14 -19.98
N ASP A 27 5.31 -3.91 -20.21
CA ASP A 27 6.38 -3.32 -19.44
C ASP A 27 5.85 -2.99 -18.05
N TYR A 28 6.69 -3.18 -17.03
CA TYR A 28 6.33 -2.75 -15.68
C TYR A 28 6.29 -1.21 -15.65
N PRO A 29 5.26 -0.57 -15.07
CA PRO A 29 5.13 0.87 -15.14
C PRO A 29 6.32 1.57 -14.46
N SER A 30 6.98 2.46 -15.18
CA SER A 30 8.15 3.22 -14.69
C SER A 30 7.82 4.14 -13.52
N ASP A 31 6.56 4.52 -13.41
CA ASP A 31 6.09 5.49 -12.41
C ASP A 31 5.91 4.85 -11.03
N ILE A 32 5.69 3.52 -10.98
CA ILE A 32 5.49 2.78 -9.73
C ILE A 32 6.78 2.16 -9.17
N ILE A 33 7.85 2.07 -9.97
CA ILE A 33 9.16 1.59 -9.52
C ILE A 33 9.86 2.70 -8.73
N PRO A 34 10.41 2.39 -7.54
CA PRO A 34 11.38 3.25 -6.90
C PRO A 34 12.65 3.33 -7.78
N SER A 35 12.85 4.44 -8.49
CA SER A 35 14.04 4.64 -9.33
C SER A 35 15.24 5.10 -8.49
N PRO A 36 16.49 4.79 -8.90
CA PRO A 36 17.70 5.18 -8.15
C PRO A 36 17.77 6.68 -7.81
N ASP A 37 17.20 7.52 -8.68
CA ASP A 37 17.27 8.99 -8.58
C ASP A 37 16.13 9.63 -7.77
N LYS A 38 15.09 8.87 -7.38
CA LYS A 38 13.98 9.40 -6.58
C LYS A 38 14.18 8.93 -5.15
N LYS A 39 14.56 9.83 -4.23
CA LYS A 39 15.12 9.44 -2.91
C LYS A 39 14.32 9.92 -1.71
N GLU A 40 13.93 11.19 -1.70
CA GLU A 40 13.09 11.78 -0.66
C GLU A 40 12.07 12.73 -1.25
N LEU A 41 10.90 12.76 -0.62
CA LEU A 41 9.82 13.70 -0.94
C LEU A 41 10.03 14.99 -0.16
N ALA A 42 10.07 16.11 -0.86
CA ALA A 42 10.20 17.44 -0.25
C ALA A 42 9.05 18.38 -0.59
N CYS A 43 8.05 17.89 -1.33
CA CYS A 43 6.86 18.61 -1.70
C CYS A 43 5.73 18.41 -0.68
N ASP A 44 4.70 19.24 -0.78
CA ASP A 44 3.44 19.01 -0.09
C ASP A 44 2.74 17.77 -0.67
N LEU A 45 2.37 16.86 0.23
CA LEU A 45 1.74 15.57 -0.08
C LEU A 45 0.21 15.61 0.06
N SER A 46 -0.38 16.75 0.43
CA SER A 46 -1.80 16.88 0.74
C SER A 46 -2.73 16.36 -0.37
N ASP A 47 -2.38 16.59 -1.64
CA ASP A 47 -3.16 16.14 -2.80
C ASP A 47 -2.81 14.74 -3.32
N CYS A 48 -1.86 14.06 -2.66
CA CYS A 48 -1.52 12.67 -2.96
C CYS A 48 -2.54 11.73 -2.32
N ILE A 49 -2.51 10.47 -2.72
CA ILE A 49 -3.36 9.42 -2.16
C ILE A 49 -2.55 8.35 -1.44
N ILE A 50 -3.18 7.76 -0.44
CA ILE A 50 -2.82 6.47 0.13
C ILE A 50 -3.65 5.41 -0.58
N PHE A 51 -3.02 4.32 -0.99
CA PHE A 51 -3.65 3.19 -1.67
C PHE A 51 -3.40 1.88 -0.90
N ARG A 52 -4.41 1.01 -0.82
CA ARG A 52 -4.26 -0.30 -0.21
C ARG A 52 -5.25 -1.33 -0.73
N PHE A 53 -4.77 -2.56 -0.86
CA PHE A 53 -5.59 -3.72 -1.17
C PHE A 53 -6.51 -4.08 0.00
N TYR A 54 -7.74 -4.48 -0.32
CA TYR A 54 -8.63 -5.03 0.69
C TYR A 54 -8.04 -6.30 1.29
N VAL A 55 -8.24 -6.49 2.60
CA VAL A 55 -7.80 -7.70 3.32
C VAL A 55 -8.58 -8.94 2.84
N SER A 56 -9.82 -8.73 2.43
CA SER A 56 -10.67 -9.71 1.74
C SER A 56 -11.48 -8.96 0.69
N ASN A 57 -11.73 -9.58 -0.46
CA ASN A 57 -12.53 -8.95 -1.50
C ASN A 57 -13.94 -8.69 -0.94
N PRO A 58 -14.41 -7.43 -0.90
CA PRO A 58 -15.79 -7.16 -0.52
C PRO A 58 -16.72 -7.82 -1.54
N GLU A 59 -17.85 -8.37 -1.07
CA GLU A 59 -18.92 -8.76 -1.99
C GLU A 59 -19.38 -7.50 -2.73
N LEU A 60 -19.48 -7.57 -4.06
CA LEU A 60 -19.76 -6.44 -4.97
C LEU A 60 -21.00 -5.60 -4.56
N ASP A 61 -21.95 -6.22 -3.86
CA ASP A 61 -23.18 -5.57 -3.38
C ASP A 61 -22.94 -4.50 -2.29
N PHE A 62 -21.77 -4.44 -1.66
CA PHE A 62 -21.43 -3.40 -0.67
C PHE A 62 -20.88 -2.11 -1.28
N LEU A 63 -20.33 -2.16 -2.49
CA LEU A 63 -19.77 -0.98 -3.17
C LEU A 63 -20.86 -0.16 -3.88
N ASN A 64 -22.01 -0.79 -4.18
CA ASN A 64 -23.12 -0.22 -4.95
C ASN A 64 -24.31 0.25 -4.09
N LYS A 65 -24.35 -0.11 -2.80
CA LYS A 65 -25.37 0.40 -1.87
C LYS A 65 -24.85 1.71 -1.32
N GLY A 66 -25.58 2.80 -1.51
CA GLY A 66 -25.19 4.18 -1.16
C GLY A 66 -24.89 4.49 0.32
N ASP A 67 -24.55 3.47 1.11
CA ASP A 67 -23.84 3.61 2.37
C ASP A 67 -22.42 4.09 2.04
N MET A 68 -22.17 5.38 2.26
CA MET A 68 -20.90 6.07 1.94
C MET A 68 -19.65 5.54 2.70
N TYR A 69 -19.74 4.41 3.40
CA TYR A 69 -18.71 3.95 4.33
C TYR A 69 -18.33 2.49 4.10
N ILE A 70 -17.05 2.25 3.82
CA ILE A 70 -16.50 0.89 3.73
C ILE A 70 -16.49 0.25 5.12
N ASN A 71 -16.98 -0.99 5.21
CA ASN A 71 -16.91 -1.74 6.46
C ASN A 71 -15.45 -1.94 6.90
N GLN A 72 -15.17 -1.57 8.15
CA GLN A 72 -13.83 -1.60 8.76
C GLN A 72 -13.09 -2.93 8.60
N LYS A 73 -13.81 -4.06 8.53
CA LYS A 73 -13.21 -5.40 8.35
C LYS A 73 -12.45 -5.56 7.02
N TYR A 74 -12.79 -4.77 6.00
CA TYR A 74 -12.14 -4.81 4.69
C TYR A 74 -10.92 -3.88 4.59
N ILE A 75 -10.85 -2.87 5.45
CA ILE A 75 -9.81 -1.83 5.45
C ILE A 75 -8.53 -2.33 6.12
N SER A 76 -8.67 -2.89 7.32
CA SER A 76 -7.58 -3.39 8.13
C SER A 76 -8.09 -4.52 9.00
N ASP A 77 -7.33 -5.61 9.12
CA ASP A 77 -7.65 -6.69 10.05
C ASP A 77 -7.79 -6.09 11.47
N PRO A 78 -8.86 -6.38 12.23
CA PRO A 78 -9.00 -5.94 13.62
C PRO A 78 -7.81 -6.29 14.52
N SER A 79 -7.06 -7.34 14.16
CA SER A 79 -5.83 -7.78 14.82
C SER A 79 -4.55 -7.17 14.23
N SER A 80 -4.63 -6.50 13.07
CA SER A 80 -3.49 -5.78 12.48
C SER A 80 -3.14 -4.53 13.28
N ASN A 81 -1.85 -4.19 13.27
CA ASN A 81 -1.32 -3.14 14.12
C ASN A 81 -1.68 -1.76 13.55
N ILE A 82 -2.70 -1.11 14.12
CA ILE A 82 -3.05 0.27 13.75
C ILE A 82 -1.96 1.28 14.09
N SER A 83 -0.92 0.86 14.83
CA SER A 83 0.24 1.70 15.14
C SER A 83 1.07 2.07 13.92
N ASP A 84 1.02 1.25 12.87
CA ASP A 84 1.66 1.50 11.59
C ASP A 84 0.84 0.81 10.49
N LEU A 85 -0.17 1.51 9.97
CA LEU A 85 -0.79 1.08 8.72
C LEU A 85 0.12 1.54 7.59
N SER A 86 1.06 0.67 7.22
CA SER A 86 1.88 0.91 6.04
C SER A 86 1.04 0.69 4.79
N THR A 87 1.23 1.54 3.80
CA THR A 87 0.53 1.48 2.52
C THR A 87 1.52 1.50 1.37
N ASN A 88 1.08 0.92 0.26
CA ASN A 88 1.89 0.80 -0.93
C ASN A 88 1.49 1.95 -1.84
N LEU A 89 2.42 2.88 -1.98
CA LEU A 89 2.67 3.71 -3.14
C LEU A 89 2.08 5.13 -3.18
N TYR A 90 2.98 5.97 -3.68
CA TYR A 90 2.92 7.36 -4.09
C TYR A 90 2.76 7.48 -5.63
N GLY A 91 1.96 8.46 -6.10
CA GLY A 91 2.14 9.08 -7.42
C GLY A 91 1.74 8.25 -8.64
N VAL A 92 0.78 8.76 -9.42
CA VAL A 92 0.29 8.21 -10.71
C VAL A 92 -0.15 6.75 -10.63
N PHE A 93 -1.27 6.53 -9.95
CA PHE A 93 -1.94 5.24 -9.99
C PHE A 93 -3.16 5.26 -10.87
N THR A 94 -3.05 4.59 -12.00
CA THR A 94 -4.23 4.17 -12.73
C THR A 94 -4.90 3.01 -12.02
N ILE A 95 -6.16 2.76 -12.35
CA ILE A 95 -6.86 1.53 -11.93
C ILE A 95 -6.07 0.28 -12.38
N GLU A 96 -5.35 0.36 -13.49
CA GLU A 96 -4.56 -0.75 -14.02
C GLU A 96 -3.35 -1.09 -13.14
N ASP A 97 -2.71 -0.10 -12.53
CA ASP A 97 -1.58 -0.32 -11.64
C ASP A 97 -1.99 -1.07 -10.36
N GLY A 98 -3.20 -0.79 -9.86
CA GLY A 98 -3.79 -1.56 -8.77
C GLY A 98 -3.95 -3.06 -9.08
N LYS A 99 -4.00 -3.45 -10.36
CA LYS A 99 -4.11 -4.85 -10.76
C LYS A 99 -2.76 -5.57 -10.77
N ILE A 100 -1.62 -4.88 -10.62
CA ILE A 100 -0.27 -5.45 -10.72
C ILE A 100 0.11 -6.26 -9.48
N GLN A 101 0.12 -7.59 -9.61
CA GLN A 101 0.55 -8.50 -8.55
C GLN A 101 1.98 -8.99 -8.81
N ILE A 102 2.87 -8.73 -7.85
CA ILE A 102 4.20 -9.36 -7.80
C ILE A 102 4.08 -10.83 -7.35
N PHE A 103 4.70 -11.74 -8.09
CA PHE A 103 4.76 -13.18 -7.80
C PHE A 103 6.12 -13.76 -8.21
N GLY A 104 6.25 -15.09 -8.13
CA GLY A 104 7.47 -15.79 -8.55
C GLY A 104 8.56 -15.82 -7.49
N ASP A 105 9.74 -16.32 -7.87
CA ASP A 105 10.84 -16.61 -6.96
C ASP A 105 11.46 -15.35 -6.35
N LYS A 106 11.42 -14.24 -7.09
CA LYS A 106 11.94 -12.93 -6.66
C LYS A 106 10.95 -12.11 -5.84
N LYS A 107 9.78 -12.66 -5.51
CA LYS A 107 8.77 -11.94 -4.74
C LYS A 107 9.37 -11.31 -3.49
N SER A 108 10.14 -12.04 -2.69
CA SER A 108 10.71 -11.48 -1.45
C SER A 108 11.61 -10.28 -1.70
N TYR A 109 12.48 -10.34 -2.72
CA TYR A 109 13.35 -9.24 -3.13
C TYR A 109 12.53 -7.96 -3.37
N TYR A 110 11.43 -8.05 -4.09
CA TYR A 110 10.57 -6.89 -4.35
C TYR A 110 9.87 -6.29 -3.11
N TYR A 111 9.81 -7.00 -1.98
CA TYR A 111 9.28 -6.51 -0.71
C TYR A 111 10.37 -6.18 0.32
N GLU A 112 11.64 -6.26 -0.03
CA GLU A 112 12.75 -5.85 0.84
C GLU A 112 12.93 -4.33 0.83
N TYR A 113 13.42 -3.79 1.95
CA TYR A 113 13.84 -2.39 2.03
C TYR A 113 15.05 -2.16 1.13
N CYS A 114 15.02 -1.10 0.34
CA CYS A 114 16.13 -0.69 -0.50
C CYS A 114 16.89 0.47 0.12
N LYS A 115 18.20 0.56 -0.15
CA LYS A 115 18.96 1.76 0.18
C LYS A 115 18.86 2.76 -0.96
N VAL A 116 19.17 4.00 -0.63
CA VAL A 116 19.31 5.09 -1.59
C VAL A 116 20.40 4.71 -2.62
N ASN A 117 20.11 4.87 -3.92
CA ASN A 117 20.98 4.53 -5.06
C ASN A 117 21.22 3.05 -5.36
N ASP A 118 20.53 2.11 -4.71
CA ASP A 118 20.67 0.71 -5.10
C ASP A 118 20.08 0.50 -6.51
N GLU A 119 20.72 -0.34 -7.32
CA GLU A 119 20.18 -0.75 -8.63
C GLU A 119 19.00 -1.70 -8.44
N ILE A 120 17.86 -1.37 -9.04
CA ILE A 120 16.67 -2.23 -9.04
C ILE A 120 16.64 -3.13 -10.27
N GLU A 121 16.34 -4.40 -10.04
CA GLU A 121 15.97 -5.31 -11.13
C GLU A 121 14.52 -5.08 -11.55
N ILE A 122 14.30 -4.63 -12.79
CA ILE A 122 12.96 -4.37 -13.33
C ILE A 122 12.15 -5.70 -13.38
N PRO A 123 10.97 -5.79 -12.75
CA PRO A 123 10.12 -6.98 -12.83
C PRO A 123 9.76 -7.35 -14.26
N VAL A 124 9.80 -8.64 -14.59
CA VAL A 124 9.45 -9.18 -15.90
C VAL A 124 8.03 -9.74 -15.91
N TYR A 125 7.25 -9.40 -16.93
CA TYR A 125 5.86 -9.84 -17.05
C TYR A 125 5.74 -11.37 -17.19
N ASN A 126 4.79 -11.96 -16.47
CA ASN A 126 4.59 -13.41 -16.32
C ASN A 126 5.77 -14.17 -15.70
N VAL A 127 6.75 -13.47 -15.13
CA VAL A 127 7.86 -14.06 -14.36
C VAL A 127 7.83 -13.53 -12.94
N ASP A 128 7.89 -12.21 -12.81
CA ASP A 128 7.93 -11.49 -11.53
C ASP A 128 6.61 -10.79 -11.23
N PHE A 129 5.79 -10.49 -12.25
CA PHE A 129 4.49 -9.84 -12.05
C PHE A 129 3.43 -10.21 -13.10
N GLN A 130 2.16 -10.05 -12.73
CA GLN A 130 0.99 -10.24 -13.61
C GLN A 130 -0.11 -9.24 -13.31
N LEU A 131 -1.08 -9.10 -14.22
CA LEU A 131 -2.32 -8.35 -13.99
C LEU A 131 -3.40 -9.27 -13.43
N VAL A 132 -4.00 -8.86 -12.32
CA VAL A 132 -5.07 -9.58 -11.63
C VAL A 132 -6.34 -8.72 -11.68
N ASN A 133 -7.22 -9.01 -12.64
CA ASN A 133 -8.41 -8.19 -12.91
C ASN A 133 -9.46 -8.19 -11.79
N ASN A 134 -9.46 -9.21 -10.93
CA ASN A 134 -10.39 -9.34 -9.80
C ASN A 134 -9.78 -8.83 -8.49
N ARG A 135 -8.74 -8.00 -8.58
CA ARG A 135 -8.08 -7.40 -7.43
C ARG A 135 -8.72 -6.05 -7.18
N SER A 136 -9.22 -5.88 -5.96
CA SER A 136 -9.87 -4.64 -5.55
C SER A 136 -9.05 -3.91 -4.50
N PHE A 137 -9.17 -2.59 -4.50
CA PHE A 137 -8.44 -1.74 -3.58
C PHE A 137 -9.28 -0.53 -3.16
N TRP A 138 -8.81 0.13 -2.11
CA TRP A 138 -9.32 1.41 -1.66
C TRP A 138 -8.21 2.45 -1.67
N TYR A 139 -8.60 3.70 -1.80
CA TYR A 139 -7.68 4.82 -1.68
C TYR A 139 -8.27 5.96 -0.86
N MET A 140 -7.43 6.88 -0.42
CA MET A 140 -7.86 8.10 0.27
C MET A 140 -6.85 9.22 0.04
N LYS A 141 -7.30 10.47 -0.09
CA LYS A 141 -6.40 11.63 -0.14
C LYS A 141 -5.69 11.82 1.20
N ILE A 142 -4.39 12.11 1.17
CA ILE A 142 -3.59 12.37 2.36
C ILE A 142 -4.18 13.54 3.17
N SER A 143 -4.62 14.61 2.51
CA SER A 143 -5.27 15.76 3.16
C SER A 143 -6.53 15.42 3.97
N LYS A 144 -7.22 14.31 3.65
CA LYS A 144 -8.44 13.89 4.36
C LYS A 144 -8.19 13.13 5.67
N ILE A 145 -6.94 12.75 5.94
CA ILE A 145 -6.59 11.90 7.07
C ILE A 145 -5.37 12.40 7.84
N ASN A 146 -4.46 13.10 7.17
CA ASN A 146 -3.31 13.70 7.83
C ASN A 146 -3.79 14.77 8.80
N ASN A 147 -3.33 14.69 10.04
CA ASN A 147 -3.73 15.50 11.18
C ASN A 147 -5.14 15.25 11.74
N GLU A 148 -5.88 14.24 11.26
CA GLU A 148 -7.16 13.87 11.88
C GLU A 148 -6.96 13.42 13.34
N GLU A 149 -7.91 13.78 14.21
CA GLU A 149 -7.86 13.44 15.63
C GLU A 149 -8.85 12.33 15.97
N ALA A 150 -8.36 11.27 16.61
CA ALA A 150 -9.18 10.30 17.31
C ALA A 150 -9.16 10.61 18.81
N GLN A 151 -10.34 10.71 19.41
CA GLN A 151 -10.46 10.91 20.85
C GLN A 151 -10.94 9.63 21.53
N TYR A 152 -10.18 9.16 22.50
CA TYR A 152 -10.65 8.12 23.40
C TYR A 152 -11.19 8.74 24.68
N ASN A 153 -12.51 8.64 24.87
CA ASN A 153 -13.18 9.01 26.10
C ASN A 153 -13.36 7.78 26.97
N ASN A 154 -12.75 7.80 28.16
CA ASN A 154 -12.92 6.70 29.10
C ASN A 154 -14.34 6.76 29.71
N PRO A 155 -15.12 5.67 29.67
CA PRO A 155 -16.45 5.64 30.30
C PRO A 155 -16.39 5.84 31.81
N ASN A 156 -15.27 5.49 32.44
CA ASN A 156 -15.03 5.79 33.85
C ASN A 156 -14.42 7.19 33.97
N PRO A 157 -15.10 8.16 34.63
CA PRO A 157 -14.60 9.52 34.81
C PRO A 157 -13.27 9.62 35.56
N GLN A 158 -12.94 8.59 36.35
CA GLN A 158 -11.69 8.52 37.12
C GLN A 158 -10.52 7.96 36.29
N ALA A 159 -10.81 7.41 35.11
CA ALA A 159 -9.81 6.79 34.26
C ALA A 159 -9.47 7.72 33.08
N LYS A 160 -8.19 7.70 32.68
CA LYS A 160 -7.64 8.73 31.79
C LYS A 160 -8.17 8.58 30.36
N SER A 161 -8.63 9.70 29.81
CA SER A 161 -8.89 9.93 28.38
C SER A 161 -7.59 10.35 27.68
N PHE A 162 -7.57 10.29 26.35
CA PHE A 162 -6.46 10.81 25.55
C PHE A 162 -6.92 11.15 24.13
N LYS A 163 -6.13 11.97 23.45
CA LYS A 163 -6.26 12.26 22.02
C LYS A 163 -5.14 11.58 21.25
N ALA A 164 -5.41 11.22 20.01
CA ALA A 164 -4.44 10.66 19.09
C ALA A 164 -4.56 11.37 17.75
N LYS A 165 -3.47 11.97 17.29
CA LYS A 165 -3.38 12.64 16.00
C LYS A 165 -2.79 11.68 14.97
N CYS A 166 -3.48 11.48 13.85
CA CYS A 166 -2.98 10.71 12.73
C CYS A 166 -1.96 11.55 11.95
N ILE A 167 -0.78 11.01 11.70
CA ILE A 167 0.27 11.65 10.91
C ILE A 167 0.75 10.66 9.87
N ILE A 168 0.77 11.10 8.63
CA ILE A 168 1.30 10.31 7.52
C ILE A 168 2.77 10.65 7.37
N VAL A 169 3.61 9.63 7.46
CA VAL A 169 5.04 9.78 7.23
C VAL A 169 5.49 8.89 6.09
N HIS A 170 6.40 9.43 5.30
CA HIS A 170 7.15 8.63 4.33
C HIS A 170 8.13 7.72 5.09
N THR A 171 8.17 6.43 4.75
CA THR A 171 9.11 5.45 5.34
C THR A 171 10.03 4.89 4.26
N PRO A 172 11.26 4.44 4.63
CA PRO A 172 12.25 4.00 3.65
C PRO A 172 11.69 2.95 2.70
N MET A 173 12.09 3.12 1.43
CA MET A 173 11.51 2.52 0.24
C MET A 173 11.65 0.99 0.25
N ARG A 174 10.68 0.27 -0.32
CA ARG A 174 10.85 -1.13 -0.74
C ARG A 174 10.84 -1.17 -2.26
N TRP A 175 11.40 -2.22 -2.81
CA TRP A 175 11.61 -2.36 -4.25
C TRP A 175 10.36 -2.38 -5.12
N ASN A 176 9.17 -2.56 -4.55
CA ASN A 176 7.94 -2.57 -5.33
C ASN A 176 7.15 -1.27 -5.31
N TYR A 177 7.33 -0.40 -4.31
CA TYR A 177 6.52 0.80 -4.11
C TYR A 177 7.15 1.80 -3.12
N TRP A 178 6.82 3.10 -3.23
CA TRP A 178 6.99 4.09 -2.15
C TRP A 178 6.13 3.73 -0.93
N HIS A 179 6.66 3.82 0.29
CA HIS A 179 5.92 3.44 1.48
C HIS A 179 5.55 4.63 2.35
N PHE A 180 4.29 4.66 2.76
CA PHE A 180 3.81 5.56 3.79
C PHE A 180 3.30 4.79 4.98
N SER A 181 3.62 5.30 6.15
CA SER A 181 3.09 4.81 7.42
C SER A 181 2.09 5.82 7.97
N LEU A 182 0.87 5.37 8.24
CA LEU A 182 -0.05 6.11 9.09
C LEU A 182 0.37 5.85 10.54
N ARG A 183 0.89 6.88 11.19
CA ARG A 183 1.33 6.85 12.58
C ARG A 183 0.38 7.63 13.47
N TRP A 184 0.31 7.25 14.74
CA TRP A 184 -0.52 7.92 15.73
C TRP A 184 0.35 8.59 16.79
N PHE A 185 0.19 9.89 16.95
CA PHE A 185 0.83 10.70 17.98
C PHE A 185 -0.14 10.94 19.13
N ILE A 186 0.19 10.47 20.32
CA ILE A 186 -0.72 10.43 21.47
C ILE A 186 -0.48 11.64 22.37
N HIS A 187 -1.55 12.33 22.74
CA HIS A 187 -1.57 13.40 23.74
C HIS A 187 -2.46 12.99 24.92
N GLN A 188 -1.89 13.00 26.12
CA GLN A 188 -2.56 12.63 27.36
C GLN A 188 -2.11 13.59 28.46
N ASP A 189 -3.05 14.19 29.19
CA ASP A 189 -2.81 15.36 30.07
C ASP A 189 -1.63 15.25 31.06
N ASP A 190 -1.27 14.04 31.49
CA ASP A 190 -0.19 13.78 32.46
C ASP A 190 1.09 13.19 31.85
N LYS A 191 1.25 13.24 30.52
CA LYS A 191 2.40 12.67 29.82
C LYS A 191 2.86 13.58 28.71
N GLU A 192 4.18 13.62 28.53
CA GLU A 192 4.73 14.14 27.29
C GLU A 192 4.14 13.39 26.10
N PRO A 193 3.77 14.10 25.01
CA PRO A 193 3.27 13.47 23.81
C PRO A 193 4.28 12.47 23.25
N PHE A 194 3.80 11.33 22.76
CA PHE A 194 4.66 10.25 22.29
C PHE A 194 4.09 9.58 21.04
N TRP A 195 4.97 8.97 20.26
CA TRP A 195 4.54 8.15 19.13
C TRP A 195 4.14 6.75 19.58
N LEU A 196 3.00 6.28 19.09
CA LEU A 196 2.52 4.94 19.44
C LEU A 196 3.52 3.83 19.06
N HIS A 197 4.21 3.97 17.92
CA HIS A 197 5.16 2.96 17.42
C HIS A 197 6.46 2.88 18.23
N GLU A 198 6.78 3.88 19.06
CA GLU A 198 7.98 3.90 19.93
C GLU A 198 7.76 3.15 21.25
N LEU A 199 6.51 2.82 21.60
CA LEU A 199 6.21 2.09 22.82
C LEU A 199 6.54 0.60 22.71
N ALA A 200 6.77 -0.05 23.86
CA ALA A 200 6.85 -1.51 23.92
C ALA A 200 5.53 -2.17 23.49
N SER A 201 5.60 -3.36 22.86
CA SER A 201 4.44 -4.03 22.24
C SER A 201 3.25 -4.25 23.18
N ASN A 202 3.49 -4.51 24.47
CA ASN A 202 2.43 -4.66 25.47
C ASN A 202 1.69 -3.34 25.77
N GLN A 203 2.39 -2.21 25.73
CA GLN A 203 1.82 -0.89 25.89
C GLN A 203 1.09 -0.45 24.62
N GLN A 204 1.67 -0.72 23.44
CA GLN A 204 1.00 -0.46 22.15
C GLN A 204 -0.39 -1.08 22.12
N ARG A 205 -0.50 -2.38 22.45
CA ARG A 205 -1.79 -3.11 22.48
C ARG A 205 -2.88 -2.41 23.28
N LYS A 206 -2.54 -1.74 24.39
CA LYS A 206 -3.52 -1.02 25.22
C LYS A 206 -4.11 0.18 24.49
N TYR A 207 -3.28 0.96 23.80
CA TYR A 207 -3.74 2.11 23.00
C TYR A 207 -4.43 1.66 21.72
N VAL A 208 -3.87 0.67 21.03
CA VAL A 208 -4.48 0.07 19.82
C VAL A 208 -5.89 -0.40 20.11
N LYS A 209 -6.13 -1.15 21.20
CA LYS A 209 -7.48 -1.60 21.57
C LYS A 209 -8.46 -0.44 21.73
N LYS A 210 -8.02 0.66 22.33
CA LYS A 210 -8.83 1.85 22.62
C LYS A 210 -9.08 2.72 21.39
N LEU A 211 -8.09 2.83 20.51
CA LEU A 211 -8.15 3.65 19.31
C LEU A 211 -8.78 2.94 18.12
N SER A 212 -8.71 1.60 18.09
CA SER A 212 -8.98 0.85 16.87
C SER A 212 -10.35 1.16 16.26
N THR A 213 -11.40 1.33 17.06
CA THR A 213 -12.74 1.67 16.55
C THR A 213 -12.75 3.06 15.92
N GLU A 214 -12.26 4.07 16.64
CA GLU A 214 -12.31 5.47 16.20
C GLU A 214 -11.41 5.71 15.00
N SER A 215 -10.16 5.25 15.06
CA SER A 215 -9.21 5.32 13.97
C SER A 215 -9.73 4.61 12.71
N ARG A 216 -10.34 3.43 12.84
CA ARG A 216 -10.96 2.75 11.68
C ARG A 216 -12.20 3.47 11.17
N SER A 217 -12.97 4.14 12.03
CA SER A 217 -14.09 4.99 11.61
C SER A 217 -13.61 6.21 10.81
N ILE A 218 -12.54 6.87 11.24
CA ILE A 218 -11.93 7.98 10.53
C ILE A 218 -11.44 7.53 9.15
N LEU A 219 -10.77 6.37 9.06
CA LEU A 219 -10.37 5.79 7.77
C LEU A 219 -11.59 5.51 6.89
N ALA A 220 -12.58 4.78 7.40
CA ALA A 220 -13.79 4.41 6.65
C ALA A 220 -14.55 5.61 6.09
N LYS A 221 -14.56 6.76 6.80
CA LYS A 221 -15.19 8.00 6.37
C LYS A 221 -14.50 8.69 5.20
N ASN A 222 -13.21 8.47 5.04
CA ASN A 222 -12.37 9.20 4.09
C ASN A 222 -11.90 8.36 2.92
N ILE A 223 -12.29 7.09 2.88
CA ILE A 223 -11.96 6.17 1.79
C ILE A 223 -12.88 6.38 0.59
N GLU A 224 -12.26 6.36 -0.57
CA GLU A 224 -12.89 6.34 -1.87
C GLU A 224 -12.63 4.99 -2.57
N THR A 225 -13.51 4.64 -3.50
CA THR A 225 -13.46 3.40 -4.29
C THR A 225 -13.24 3.73 -5.76
N GLU A 226 -13.13 2.70 -6.60
CA GLU A 226 -12.44 2.71 -7.89
C GLU A 226 -12.98 3.64 -9.01
N ILE A 227 -13.88 4.61 -8.76
CA ILE A 227 -14.35 5.59 -9.77
C ILE A 227 -14.79 6.94 -9.13
N PRO A 228 -14.41 8.12 -9.68
CA PRO A 228 -13.26 8.42 -10.53
C PRO A 228 -12.10 9.01 -9.72
N MET A 229 -10.89 8.52 -9.99
CA MET A 229 -9.67 9.00 -9.35
C MET A 229 -9.20 10.32 -9.98
N ASN A 230 -9.24 11.41 -9.20
CA ASN A 230 -8.59 12.69 -9.53
C ASN A 230 -7.56 13.04 -8.44
N PHE A 231 -6.27 12.89 -8.73
CA PHE A 231 -5.19 13.12 -7.77
C PHE A 231 -3.97 13.82 -8.41
N LYS A 232 -3.10 14.41 -7.57
CA LYS A 232 -1.85 15.04 -8.04
C LYS A 232 -0.90 13.96 -8.58
N ILE A 233 -0.43 14.16 -9.81
CA ILE A 233 0.68 13.42 -10.40
C ILE A 233 1.95 14.18 -10.06
N LEU A 234 2.91 13.51 -9.42
CA LEU A 234 4.14 14.15 -8.99
C LEU A 234 5.21 14.00 -10.06
N GLN A 235 5.94 15.07 -10.26
CA GLN A 235 6.94 15.21 -11.31
C GLN A 235 8.34 14.99 -10.73
N GLU A 236 9.33 14.80 -11.60
CA GLU A 236 10.72 14.58 -11.20
C GLU A 236 11.24 15.68 -10.24
N GLU A 237 10.81 16.93 -10.44
CA GLU A 237 11.11 18.09 -9.59
C GLU A 237 10.54 18.04 -8.18
N ASP A 238 9.51 17.21 -7.91
CA ASP A 238 8.95 17.02 -6.56
C ASP A 238 9.87 16.18 -5.66
N PHE A 239 10.88 15.52 -6.24
CA PHE A 239 11.83 14.67 -5.55
C PHE A 239 13.14 15.41 -5.28
N LYS A 240 13.73 15.16 -4.11
CA LYS A 240 15.11 15.55 -3.85
C LYS A 240 16.07 14.56 -4.49
N ILE A 241 16.95 15.08 -5.33
CA ILE A 241 18.22 14.42 -5.64
C ILE A 241 19.14 14.70 -4.44
N ILE A 242 19.48 13.65 -3.69
CA ILE A 242 20.44 13.70 -2.57
C ILE A 242 21.70 12.98 -2.97
#